data_AF-A0A4Y1ZFZ7-F1
#
_entry.id   AF-A0A4Y1ZFZ7-F1
#
_cell.length_a   1.000
_cell.length_b   1.000
_cell.length_c   1.000
_cell.angle_alpha   90.00
_cell.angle_beta   90.00
_cell.angle_gamma   90.00
#
_symmetry.space_group_name_H-M   'P 1'
#
loop_
_entity.id
_entity.type
_entity.pdbx_description
1 polymer ?
#
loop_
_entity_poly.entity_id
_entity_poly.type
_entity_poly.pdbx_seq_one_letter_code
_entity_poly.pdbx_strand_id
1 'polypeptide(L)'
;MKKILTSWIAALLILGIIGSVFPAQAKAAAGSYQEPYRNQYHYSAKQNWLNDPNGLIKYDGVYHMFYQYNPQGNEWGNMSWGHATSTDLVHWKEQDVAIPESDENAWVDFWMKTKDDAKPVHYLGRPTTNWDVWNPNGKRYIFSGSVILDKDNVAGFGKIH
;
A
#
# COMPACT_ATOMS: atom_id res chain seq x y z
N MET A 1 -32.65 8.57 67.46
CA MET A 1 -33.45 7.36 67.23
C MET A 1 -33.15 6.83 65.81
N LYS A 2 -32.56 5.62 65.73
CA LYS A 2 -32.62 4.56 64.67
C LYS A 2 -32.97 5.03 63.23
N LYS A 3 -32.20 4.77 62.16
CA LYS A 3 -31.53 3.51 61.78
C LYS A 3 -30.33 3.76 60.83
N ILE A 4 -29.30 2.93 61.04
CA ILE A 4 -28.14 2.67 60.17
C ILE A 4 -28.43 1.39 59.36
N LEU A 5 -27.69 1.17 58.25
CA LEU A 5 -27.51 -0.09 57.48
C LEU A 5 -28.68 -0.41 56.51
N THR A 6 -28.53 -0.75 55.23
CA THR A 6 -27.55 -1.50 54.42
C THR A 6 -27.67 -1.00 52.96
N SER A 7 -26.64 -0.91 52.12
CA SER A 7 -26.20 -2.04 51.29
C SER A 7 -24.93 -1.65 50.53
N TRP A 8 -23.80 -2.21 50.94
CA TRP A 8 -22.66 -2.46 50.07
C TRP A 8 -22.89 -3.85 49.49
N ILE A 9 -23.01 -3.96 48.16
CA ILE A 9 -22.69 -5.08 47.26
C ILE A 9 -23.43 -4.80 45.95
N ALA A 10 -22.76 -4.05 45.07
CA ALA A 10 -22.90 -4.17 43.62
C ALA A 10 -21.55 -3.75 43.00
N ALA A 11 -20.47 -4.30 43.56
CA ALA A 11 -19.18 -4.30 42.90
C ALA A 11 -19.16 -5.46 41.91
N LEU A 12 -18.59 -5.19 40.73
CA LEU A 12 -18.06 -6.17 39.78
C LEU A 12 -19.10 -6.98 39.02
N LEU A 13 -19.68 -6.41 37.95
CA LEU A 13 -20.07 -7.18 36.76
C LEU A 13 -20.39 -6.29 35.54
N ILE A 14 -19.65 -5.20 35.31
CA ILE A 14 -19.57 -4.55 33.98
C ILE A 14 -18.10 -4.16 33.71
N LEU A 15 -17.23 -5.16 33.77
CA LEU A 15 -15.86 -5.12 33.25
C LEU A 15 -15.72 -6.36 32.37
N GLY A 16 -16.37 -6.33 31.22
CA GLY A 16 -16.35 -7.42 30.27
C GLY A 16 -17.03 -6.97 28.99
N ILE A 17 -16.30 -7.06 27.89
CA ILE A 17 -16.71 -6.75 26.52
C ILE A 17 -16.54 -5.27 26.13
N ILE A 18 -15.34 -4.74 26.29
CA ILE A 18 -14.73 -4.02 25.16
C ILE A 18 -13.73 -5.00 24.59
N GLY A 19 -14.23 -5.93 23.77
CA GLY A 19 -13.38 -6.71 22.91
C GLY A 19 -12.74 -5.72 21.95
N SER A 20 -11.47 -5.42 22.17
CA SER A 20 -10.64 -4.71 21.21
C SER A 20 -10.63 -5.56 19.95
N VAL A 21 -11.52 -5.24 19.01
CA VAL A 21 -11.45 -5.75 17.64
C VAL A 21 -10.24 -5.06 17.01
N PHE A 22 -9.06 -5.51 17.38
CA PHE A 22 -7.91 -5.33 16.52
C PHE A 22 -8.19 -6.21 15.31
N PRO A 23 -8.22 -5.67 14.08
CA PRO A 23 -8.15 -6.56 12.93
C PRO A 23 -6.89 -7.40 13.14
N ALA A 24 -7.06 -8.73 13.10
CA ALA A 24 -5.93 -9.63 13.14
C ALA A 24 -5.09 -9.30 11.91
N GLN A 25 -4.07 -8.47 12.11
CA GLN A 25 -3.08 -8.22 11.08
C GLN A 25 -2.40 -9.56 10.88
N ALA A 26 -2.78 -10.25 9.79
CA ALA A 26 -2.23 -11.53 9.42
C ALA A 26 -0.71 -11.32 9.36
N LYS A 27 0.00 -11.90 10.33
CA LYS A 27 1.44 -11.87 10.35
C LYS A 27 1.87 -12.63 9.11
N ALA A 28 2.35 -11.88 8.11
CA ALA A 28 2.74 -12.43 6.83
C ALA A 28 3.73 -13.59 7.06
N ALA A 29 3.26 -14.84 6.97
CA ALA A 29 4.13 -15.99 6.91
C ALA A 29 5.12 -15.71 5.76
N ALA A 30 6.41 -15.88 6.00
CA ALA A 30 7.39 -15.74 4.93
C ALA A 30 7.04 -16.79 3.86
N GLY A 31 6.31 -16.38 2.81
CA GLY A 31 5.79 -17.27 1.79
C GLY A 31 6.95 -18.00 1.15
N SER A 32 7.07 -19.29 1.42
CA SER A 32 7.90 -20.17 0.63
C SER A 32 7.30 -20.13 -0.77
N TYR A 33 8.04 -19.69 -1.79
CA TYR A 33 7.61 -19.65 -3.21
C TYR A 33 7.41 -21.07 -3.81
N GLN A 34 6.82 -21.97 -3.03
CA GLN A 34 6.67 -23.41 -3.22
C GLN A 34 5.19 -23.78 -3.34
N GLU A 35 4.28 -22.80 -3.36
CA GLU A 35 2.87 -23.08 -3.56
C GLU A 35 2.63 -23.65 -4.98
N PRO A 36 1.69 -24.61 -5.15
CA PRO A 36 1.52 -25.33 -6.42
C PRO A 36 1.28 -24.45 -7.66
N TYR A 37 0.72 -23.25 -7.46
CA TYR A 37 0.38 -22.31 -8.52
C TYR A 37 1.25 -21.04 -8.50
N ARG A 38 2.29 -21.01 -7.66
CA ARG A 38 3.18 -19.86 -7.58
C ARG A 38 4.15 -19.86 -8.76
N ASN A 39 4.12 -18.78 -9.53
CA ASN A 39 5.04 -18.57 -10.65
C ASN A 39 6.49 -18.61 -10.16
N GLN A 40 7.33 -19.38 -10.86
CA GLN A 40 8.76 -19.50 -10.56
C GLN A 40 9.62 -18.49 -11.34
N TYR A 41 9.12 -18.03 -12.49
CA TYR A 41 9.86 -17.15 -13.42
C TYR A 41 9.20 -15.79 -13.68
N HIS A 42 7.94 -15.63 -13.30
CA HIS A 42 7.25 -14.35 -13.36
C HIS A 42 7.19 -13.77 -11.95
N TYR A 43 7.53 -12.50 -11.82
CA TYR A 43 7.41 -11.82 -10.54
C TYR A 43 5.97 -11.93 -10.02
N SER A 44 5.87 -12.16 -8.73
CA SER A 44 4.63 -12.06 -7.98
C SER A 44 4.95 -11.51 -6.60
N ALA A 45 4.07 -10.68 -6.05
CA ALA A 45 4.19 -10.15 -4.71
C ALA A 45 4.09 -11.29 -3.71
N LYS A 46 4.89 -11.27 -2.64
CA LYS A 46 5.06 -12.33 -1.66
C LYS A 46 3.72 -12.85 -1.13
N GLN A 47 2.74 -11.97 -1.04
CA GLN A 47 1.36 -12.29 -0.63
C GLN A 47 0.38 -11.42 -1.40
N ASN A 48 -0.89 -11.83 -1.39
CA ASN A 48 -2.03 -11.03 -1.81
C ASN A 48 -2.08 -10.67 -3.29
N TRP A 49 -2.98 -9.74 -3.64
CA TRP A 49 -3.33 -9.40 -5.01
C TRP A 49 -2.42 -8.31 -5.59
N LEU A 50 -2.01 -8.50 -6.84
CA LEU A 50 -1.29 -7.52 -7.66
C LEU A 50 -1.83 -7.53 -9.10
N ASN A 51 -1.62 -6.44 -9.83
CA ASN A 51 -1.93 -6.34 -11.25
C ASN A 51 -0.92 -5.47 -12.00
N ASP A 52 -1.32 -4.27 -12.42
CA ASP A 52 -0.64 -3.46 -13.42
C ASP A 52 0.79 -3.10 -12.96
N PRO A 53 1.82 -3.38 -13.77
CA PRO A 53 3.14 -2.85 -13.50
C PRO A 53 3.10 -1.33 -13.66
N ASN A 54 3.73 -0.63 -12.71
CA ASN A 54 3.87 0.82 -12.69
C ASN A 54 5.34 1.19 -12.53
N GLY A 55 5.68 2.39 -12.99
CA GLY A 55 6.98 2.99 -12.66
C GLY A 55 8.24 2.20 -12.96
N LEU A 56 8.26 1.43 -14.05
CA LEU A 56 9.43 0.65 -14.45
C LEU A 56 10.61 1.58 -14.80
N ILE A 57 11.67 1.55 -13.99
CA ILE A 57 12.86 2.38 -14.20
C ILE A 57 14.14 1.62 -13.88
N LYS A 58 15.27 2.07 -14.46
CA LYS A 58 16.61 1.68 -14.03
C LYS A 58 17.34 2.91 -13.48
N TYR A 59 17.83 2.84 -12.26
CA TYR A 59 18.57 3.91 -11.62
C TYR A 59 19.76 3.33 -10.83
N ASP A 60 20.94 3.93 -10.99
CA ASP A 60 22.19 3.50 -10.32
C ASP A 60 22.45 1.98 -10.41
N GLY A 61 22.22 1.40 -11.60
CA GLY A 61 22.41 -0.03 -11.84
C GLY A 61 21.30 -0.95 -11.32
N VAL A 62 20.29 -0.42 -10.62
CA VAL A 62 19.17 -1.18 -10.07
C VAL A 62 17.91 -0.92 -10.89
N TYR A 63 17.21 -1.99 -11.26
CA TYR A 63 15.86 -1.94 -11.82
C TYR A 63 14.84 -1.85 -10.69
N HIS A 64 13.89 -0.93 -10.81
CA HIS A 64 12.77 -0.79 -9.90
C HIS A 64 11.48 -1.06 -10.69
N MET A 65 10.63 -1.91 -10.11
CA MET A 65 9.29 -2.19 -10.58
C MET A 65 8.31 -1.85 -9.48
N PHE A 66 7.42 -0.91 -9.76
CA PHE A 66 6.24 -0.69 -8.93
C PHE A 66 5.07 -1.44 -9.55
N TYR A 67 4.01 -1.65 -8.80
CA TYR A 67 2.82 -2.33 -9.30
C TYR A 67 1.65 -2.02 -8.38
N GLN A 68 0.45 -2.00 -8.95
CA GLN A 68 -0.76 -1.97 -8.14
C GLN A 68 -0.83 -3.23 -7.25
N TYR A 69 -1.15 -3.02 -5.98
CA TYR A 69 -1.05 -4.02 -4.93
C TYR A 69 -2.15 -3.83 -3.89
N ASN A 70 -2.74 -4.92 -3.40
CA ASN A 70 -3.61 -4.92 -2.22
C ASN A 70 -2.87 -5.59 -1.06
N PRO A 71 -2.29 -4.82 -0.10
CA PRO A 71 -1.59 -5.39 1.04
C PRO A 71 -2.50 -6.13 2.03
N GLN A 72 -3.83 -5.97 1.91
CA GLN A 72 -4.82 -6.41 2.90
C GLN A 72 -5.66 -7.61 2.42
N GLY A 73 -5.54 -8.04 1.16
CA GLY A 73 -6.34 -9.15 0.65
C GLY A 73 -5.94 -9.64 -0.74
N ASN A 74 -6.39 -10.84 -1.09
CA ASN A 74 -6.16 -11.48 -2.38
C ASN A 74 -7.20 -11.09 -3.45
N GLU A 75 -7.96 -10.04 -3.19
CA GLU A 75 -8.98 -9.47 -4.06
C GLU A 75 -8.54 -8.07 -4.52
N TRP A 76 -9.17 -7.55 -5.56
CA TRP A 76 -9.00 -6.14 -5.92
C TRP A 76 -9.54 -5.23 -4.78
N GLY A 77 -8.76 -4.23 -4.35
CA GLY A 77 -9.10 -3.33 -3.25
C GLY A 77 -7.86 -2.75 -2.54
N ASN A 78 -8.06 -1.94 -1.49
CA ASN A 78 -7.03 -1.28 -0.67
C ASN A 78 -5.77 -0.90 -1.45
N MET A 79 -5.99 -0.10 -2.50
CA MET A 79 -5.02 0.04 -3.58
C MET A 79 -3.78 0.77 -3.13
N SER A 80 -2.65 0.08 -3.19
CA SER A 80 -1.32 0.57 -2.88
C SER A 80 -0.39 0.36 -4.08
N TRP A 81 0.77 1.00 -4.09
CA TRP A 81 1.87 0.62 -4.97
C TRP A 81 2.86 -0.25 -4.20
N GLY A 82 2.94 -1.52 -4.60
CA GLY A 82 4.06 -2.37 -4.21
C GLY A 82 5.34 -1.98 -4.93
N HIS A 83 6.47 -2.49 -4.45
CA HIS A 83 7.79 -2.18 -4.99
C HIS A 83 8.69 -3.41 -4.95
N ALA A 84 9.34 -3.71 -6.06
CA ALA A 84 10.39 -4.70 -6.16
C ALA A 84 11.60 -4.13 -6.88
N THR A 85 12.78 -4.62 -6.52
CA THR A 85 14.06 -4.25 -7.14
C THR A 85 14.78 -5.45 -7.68
N SER A 86 15.54 -5.28 -8.76
CA SER A 86 16.42 -6.30 -9.32
C SER A 86 17.69 -5.67 -9.88
N THR A 87 18.80 -6.41 -9.92
CA THR A 87 20.03 -6.00 -10.61
C THR A 87 20.18 -6.66 -11.98
N ASP A 88 19.37 -7.67 -12.29
CA ASP A 88 19.51 -8.53 -13.48
C ASP A 88 18.19 -8.84 -14.21
N LEU A 89 17.07 -8.29 -13.76
CA LEU A 89 15.70 -8.53 -14.26
C LEU A 89 15.17 -9.97 -14.04
N VAL A 90 15.96 -10.83 -13.40
CA VAL A 90 15.62 -12.23 -13.12
C VAL A 90 15.32 -12.43 -11.65
N HIS A 91 16.20 -11.95 -10.77
CA HIS A 91 16.07 -12.07 -9.33
C HIS A 91 15.50 -10.78 -8.76
N TRP A 92 14.32 -10.90 -8.15
CA TRP A 92 13.59 -9.76 -7.60
C TRP A 92 13.56 -9.83 -6.07
N LYS A 93 13.86 -8.68 -5.45
CA LYS A 93 13.68 -8.46 -4.01
C LYS A 93 12.50 -7.51 -3.81
N GLU A 94 11.47 -8.01 -3.14
CA GLU A 94 10.36 -7.18 -2.70
C GLU A 94 10.80 -6.19 -1.63
N GLN A 95 10.30 -4.97 -1.72
CA GLN A 95 10.56 -3.84 -0.84
C GLN A 95 9.25 -3.47 -0.10
N ASP A 96 9.35 -2.52 0.81
CA ASP A 96 8.16 -1.97 1.48
C ASP A 96 7.22 -1.30 0.45
N VAL A 97 5.93 -1.24 0.80
CA VAL A 97 4.91 -0.54 0.03
C VAL A 97 5.35 0.90 -0.22
N ALA A 98 5.41 1.30 -1.49
CA ALA A 98 5.91 2.61 -1.91
C ALA A 98 4.87 3.72 -1.71
N ILE A 99 3.63 3.45 -2.10
CA ILE A 99 2.49 4.36 -1.91
C ILE A 99 1.38 3.57 -1.23
N PRO A 100 1.06 3.85 0.05
CA PRO A 100 -0.04 3.18 0.71
C PRO A 100 -1.40 3.67 0.19
N GLU A 101 -2.43 2.87 0.38
CA GLU A 101 -3.83 3.31 0.21
C GLU A 101 -4.12 4.58 1.02
N SER A 102 -4.97 5.46 0.46
CA SER A 102 -5.53 6.62 1.15
C SER A 102 -6.99 6.84 0.77
N ASP A 103 -7.82 7.15 1.77
CA ASP A 103 -9.27 7.35 1.63
C ASP A 103 -9.66 8.69 0.96
N GLU A 104 -8.72 9.63 0.79
CA GLU A 104 -9.08 11.04 0.67
C GLU A 104 -9.10 11.60 -0.76
N ASN A 105 -8.79 10.82 -1.80
CA ASN A 105 -8.36 11.38 -3.11
C ASN A 105 -7.27 12.45 -2.94
N ALA A 106 -6.45 12.32 -1.89
CA ALA A 106 -5.40 13.28 -1.61
C ALA A 106 -4.42 13.30 -2.78
N TRP A 107 -3.88 14.49 -3.08
CA TRP A 107 -2.73 14.56 -3.96
C TRP A 107 -1.59 13.76 -3.34
N VAL A 108 -1.02 12.85 -4.12
CA VAL A 108 0.17 12.10 -3.75
C VAL A 108 1.36 12.78 -4.40
N ASP A 109 2.34 13.12 -3.57
CA ASP A 109 3.66 13.59 -3.94
C ASP A 109 4.67 12.54 -3.44
N PHE A 110 4.95 11.54 -4.28
CA PHE A 110 5.86 10.45 -3.96
C PHE A 110 7.20 10.65 -4.66
N TRP A 111 8.27 10.65 -3.87
CA TRP A 111 9.63 10.57 -4.36
C TRP A 111 10.24 9.21 -4.00
N MET A 112 10.76 8.50 -5.00
CA MET A 112 11.54 7.30 -4.72
C MET A 112 12.82 7.69 -4.00
N LYS A 113 12.95 7.26 -2.75
CA LYS A 113 14.17 7.44 -1.97
C LYS A 113 15.26 6.53 -2.52
N THR A 114 16.42 7.10 -2.78
CA THR A 114 17.64 6.35 -3.14
C THR A 114 18.69 6.56 -2.06
N LYS A 115 19.77 5.76 -2.10
CA LYS A 115 20.86 5.86 -1.11
C LYS A 115 21.45 7.28 -1.02
N ASP A 116 21.46 8.00 -2.14
CA ASP A 116 22.03 9.35 -2.26
C ASP A 116 20.95 10.45 -2.23
N ASP A 117 19.70 10.11 -1.91
CA ASP A 117 18.51 11.00 -1.96
C ASP A 117 18.36 11.81 -3.27
N ALA A 118 18.83 11.23 -4.37
CA ALA A 118 18.77 11.87 -5.69
C ALA A 118 17.34 11.93 -6.28
N LYS A 119 16.37 11.30 -5.62
CA LYS A 119 14.92 11.33 -5.93
C LYS A 119 14.61 11.23 -7.43
N PRO A 120 15.06 10.16 -8.13
CA PRO A 120 14.98 10.08 -9.59
C PRO A 120 13.56 9.83 -10.12
N VAL A 121 12.64 9.45 -9.25
CA VAL A 121 11.23 9.21 -9.59
C VAL A 121 10.39 10.15 -8.76
N HIS A 122 9.59 10.97 -9.46
CA HIS A 122 8.52 11.74 -8.87
C HIS A 122 7.20 11.23 -9.41
N TYR A 123 6.29 10.90 -8.52
CA TYR A 123 4.90 10.77 -8.84
C TYR A 123 4.14 11.91 -8.18
N LEU A 124 3.58 12.79 -9.01
CA LEU A 124 2.62 13.79 -8.59
C LEU A 124 1.29 13.48 -9.25
N GLY A 125 0.28 13.16 -8.45
CA GLY A 125 -1.01 12.78 -9.01
C GLY A 125 -2.09 12.67 -7.97
N ARG A 126 -3.34 12.72 -8.42
CA ARG A 126 -4.45 12.24 -7.62
C ARG A 126 -4.68 10.78 -7.94
N PRO A 127 -4.67 9.92 -6.92
CA PRO A 127 -5.33 8.66 -6.98
C PRO A 127 -6.79 8.82 -7.42
N THR A 128 -7.17 8.40 -8.62
CA THR A 128 -8.60 8.43 -9.01
C THR A 128 -8.96 7.27 -9.92
N THR A 129 -9.99 6.51 -9.53
CA THR A 129 -10.66 5.56 -10.42
C THR A 129 -11.88 6.19 -11.01
N ASN A 130 -11.69 6.97 -12.07
CA ASN A 130 -12.85 7.39 -12.84
C ASN A 130 -13.18 6.31 -13.90
N TRP A 131 -13.57 5.13 -13.43
CA TRP A 131 -14.45 4.23 -14.20
C TRP A 131 -15.91 4.38 -13.76
N ASP A 132 -16.14 4.94 -12.57
CA ASP A 132 -17.47 5.08 -11.99
C ASP A 132 -18.02 6.50 -12.13
N VAL A 133 -18.60 6.76 -13.31
CA VAL A 133 -19.81 7.60 -13.39
C VAL A 133 -21.01 6.87 -12.74
N TRP A 134 -20.86 5.62 -12.29
CA TRP A 134 -21.93 4.69 -11.92
C TRP A 134 -21.91 4.11 -10.50
N ASN A 135 -20.98 4.51 -9.61
CA ASN A 135 -20.94 3.98 -8.24
C ASN A 135 -21.13 5.08 -7.18
N PRO A 136 -22.36 5.26 -6.64
CA PRO A 136 -22.68 6.28 -5.65
C PRO A 136 -22.12 6.00 -4.24
N ASN A 137 -21.46 4.84 -4.01
CA ASN A 137 -21.04 4.38 -2.68
C ASN A 137 -19.56 4.67 -2.34
N GLY A 138 -18.89 5.53 -3.10
CA GLY A 138 -17.78 6.33 -2.59
C GLY A 138 -16.43 5.63 -2.39
N LYS A 139 -16.21 4.42 -2.89
CA LYS A 139 -14.87 3.84 -2.86
C LYS A 139 -14.09 4.25 -4.11
N ARG A 140 -13.00 4.98 -3.88
CA ARG A 140 -12.15 5.59 -4.89
C ARG A 140 -10.82 4.85 -4.87
N TYR A 141 -10.38 4.37 -6.01
CA TYR A 141 -9.22 3.48 -6.13
C TYR A 141 -8.21 4.08 -7.13
N ILE A 142 -6.98 3.58 -7.18
CA ILE A 142 -5.95 4.09 -8.11
C ILE A 142 -5.85 3.31 -9.40
N PHE A 143 -5.38 4.05 -10.41
CA PHE A 143 -5.15 3.66 -11.79
C PHE A 143 -3.68 3.35 -12.09
N SER A 144 -3.53 2.46 -13.07
CA SER A 144 -2.37 2.27 -13.93
C SER A 144 -1.73 3.61 -14.32
N GLY A 145 -0.42 3.77 -14.14
CA GLY A 145 0.25 5.04 -14.40
C GLY A 145 1.73 4.93 -14.73
N SER A 146 2.20 5.87 -15.56
CA SER A 146 3.61 6.03 -15.93
C SER A 146 4.34 6.86 -14.88
N VAL A 147 5.60 6.49 -14.60
CA VAL A 147 6.53 7.34 -13.85
C VAL A 147 7.16 8.35 -14.79
N ILE A 148 7.31 9.58 -14.32
CA ILE A 148 8.09 10.60 -15.00
C ILE A 148 9.48 10.62 -14.34
N LEU A 149 10.50 10.26 -15.13
CA LEU A 149 11.90 10.47 -14.77
C LEU A 149 12.35 11.78 -15.41
N ASP A 150 12.26 12.87 -14.66
CA ASP A 150 12.59 14.19 -15.18
C ASP A 150 13.42 15.01 -14.20
N LYS A 151 14.68 14.56 -14.03
CA LYS A 151 15.66 15.22 -13.17
C LYS A 151 15.94 16.68 -13.52
N ASP A 152 15.63 17.09 -14.75
CA ASP A 152 15.93 18.42 -15.30
C ASP A 152 14.65 19.25 -15.58
N ASN A 153 13.46 18.72 -15.27
CA ASN A 153 12.16 19.31 -15.62
C ASN A 153 11.94 19.56 -17.13
N VAL A 154 12.54 18.75 -18.00
CA VAL A 154 12.45 18.82 -19.48
C VAL A 154 11.07 18.38 -20.00
N ALA A 155 10.37 17.49 -19.31
CA ALA A 155 9.00 17.07 -19.64
C ALA A 155 7.97 18.18 -19.41
N GLY A 156 8.36 19.29 -18.76
CA GLY A 156 7.60 20.53 -18.79
C GLY A 156 6.45 20.64 -17.78
N PHE A 157 6.49 19.89 -16.67
CA PHE A 157 5.47 19.97 -15.63
C PHE A 157 5.61 21.20 -14.71
N GLY A 158 6.61 22.05 -14.94
CA GLY A 158 6.76 23.35 -14.28
C GLY A 158 7.34 23.25 -12.87
N LYS A 159 7.78 24.39 -12.31
CA LYS A 159 8.14 24.44 -10.88
C LYS A 159 6.85 24.36 -10.09
N ILE A 160 6.70 23.33 -9.26
CA ILE A 160 5.61 23.24 -8.29
C ILE A 160 5.91 24.29 -7.22
N HIS A 161 5.11 25.36 -7.21
CA HIS A 161 5.18 26.48 -6.27
C HIS A 161 4.48 26.13 -4.96
#